data_AF-A0A952S093-F1
#
_entry.id   AF-A0A952S093-F1
#
_cell.length_a   1.000
_cell.length_b   1.000
_cell.length_c   1.000
_cell.angle_alpha   90.00
_cell.angle_beta   90.00
_cell.angle_gamma   90.00
#
_symmetry.space_group_name_H-M   'P 1'
#
loop_
_entity.id
_entity.type
_entity.pdbx_description
1 polymer ?
#
loop_
_entity_poly.entity_id
_entity_poly.type
_entity_poly.pdbx_seq_one_letter_code
_entity_poly.pdbx_strand_id
1 'polypeptide(L)'
;GLLDPRIGRGFFHTFHATIPLLKFPLDHLFHSNHFRLVDFRCLERFGSDHLPVFIKLSLEHDAKHVQEEPEPTNGEAAEAEETIAFAEEPAEVRNA
;
A
#
# COMPACT_ATOMS: atom_id res chain seq x y z
N GLY A 1 9.19 -0.38 -10.35
CA GLY A 1 8.42 -0.66 -9.12
C GLY A 1 7.12 0.12 -9.08
N LEU A 2 6.22 -0.20 -8.14
CA LEU A 2 5.07 0.66 -7.84
C LEU A 2 5.47 1.71 -6.78
N LEU A 3 4.80 2.86 -6.79
CA LEU A 3 5.04 3.96 -5.87
C LEU A 3 4.05 3.92 -4.71
N ASP A 4 4.55 4.11 -3.49
CA ASP A 4 3.72 4.34 -2.30
C ASP A 4 3.42 5.84 -2.15
N PRO A 5 2.15 6.28 -2.28
CA PRO A 5 1.78 7.69 -2.15
C PRO A 5 1.94 8.23 -0.73
N ARG A 6 2.16 7.38 0.28
CA ARG A 6 2.26 7.76 1.70
C ARG A 6 3.66 8.24 2.09
N ILE A 7 4.69 7.87 1.32
CA ILE A 7 6.08 8.23 1.61
C ILE A 7 6.22 9.76 1.72
N GLY A 8 6.83 10.22 2.82
CA GLY A 8 7.08 11.64 3.10
C GLY A 8 5.86 12.48 3.49
N ARG A 9 4.68 11.87 3.73
CA ARG A 9 3.42 12.62 3.95
C ARG A 9 2.75 12.39 5.31
N GLY A 10 3.42 11.69 6.23
CA GLY A 10 2.98 11.49 7.61
C GLY A 10 2.34 10.11 7.85
N PHE A 11 1.71 9.96 9.01
CA PHE A 11 1.09 8.69 9.43
C PHE A 11 -0.37 8.60 8.96
N PHE A 12 -0.66 7.64 8.10
CA PHE A 12 -2.01 7.35 7.62
C PHE A 12 -2.53 6.07 8.28
N HIS A 13 -2.97 6.18 9.53
CA HIS A 13 -3.59 5.05 10.23
C HIS A 13 -4.94 4.73 9.61
N THR A 14 -5.08 3.55 9.04
CA THR A 14 -6.34 3.12 8.41
C THR A 14 -7.11 2.13 9.27
N PHE A 15 -6.49 1.55 10.29
CA PHE A 15 -7.11 0.61 11.24
C PHE A 15 -6.48 0.80 12.62
N HIS A 16 -7.10 0.60 13.78
CA HIS A 16 -8.52 0.38 14.05
C HIS A 16 -9.23 1.74 14.25
N ALA A 17 -10.36 1.95 13.57
CA ALA A 17 -11.04 3.24 13.51
C ALA A 17 -11.63 3.70 14.86
N THR A 18 -11.88 2.78 15.81
CA THR A 18 -12.50 3.08 17.12
C THR A 18 -11.57 2.99 18.33
N ILE A 19 -10.43 2.30 18.24
CA ILE A 19 -9.52 2.06 19.38
C ILE A 19 -8.24 2.87 19.14
N PRO A 20 -8.04 4.02 19.80
CA PRO A 20 -6.92 4.91 19.53
C PRO A 20 -5.54 4.25 19.69
N LEU A 21 -5.43 3.27 20.61
CA LEU A 21 -4.18 2.55 20.89
C LEU A 21 -3.82 1.51 19.83
N LEU A 22 -4.77 1.08 18.98
CA LEU A 22 -4.57 0.08 17.94
C LEU A 22 -4.54 0.71 16.54
N LYS A 23 -4.03 1.94 16.42
CA LYS A 23 -3.94 2.66 15.16
C LYS A 23 -2.64 2.34 14.39
N PHE A 24 -2.74 1.67 13.25
CA PHE A 24 -1.66 1.34 12.31
C PHE A 24 -2.14 1.40 10.84
N PRO A 25 -1.21 1.61 9.89
CA PRO A 25 -1.52 1.68 8.46
C PRO A 25 -1.67 0.28 7.87
N LEU A 26 -2.88 -0.30 7.94
CA LEU A 26 -3.14 -1.65 7.45
C LEU A 26 -3.37 -1.70 5.93
N ASP A 27 -4.02 -0.66 5.39
CA ASP A 27 -4.40 -0.63 3.99
C ASP A 27 -3.25 -0.14 3.11
N HIS A 28 -2.90 -0.96 2.11
CA HIS A 28 -1.86 -0.68 1.13
C HIS A 28 -2.46 -0.13 -0.16
N LEU A 29 -1.88 0.97 -0.65
CA LEU A 29 -2.22 1.54 -1.95
C LEU A 29 -0.92 1.88 -2.66
N PHE A 30 -0.73 1.30 -3.84
CA PHE A 30 0.40 1.61 -4.70
C PHE A 30 -0.09 2.01 -6.09
N HIS A 31 0.63 2.90 -6.78
CA HIS A 31 0.32 3.30 -8.14
C HIS A 31 1.54 3.19 -9.05
N SER A 32 1.30 3.05 -10.36
CA SER A 32 2.39 3.03 -11.35
C SER A 32 2.92 4.45 -11.62
N ASN A 33 4.10 4.51 -12.22
CA ASN A 33 4.80 5.77 -12.56
C ASN A 33 4.12 6.62 -13.63
N HIS A 34 3.08 6.09 -14.29
CA HIS A 34 2.26 6.86 -15.23
C HIS A 34 1.33 7.85 -14.53
N PHE A 35 1.15 7.70 -13.22
CA PHE A 35 0.31 8.58 -12.43
C PHE A 35 1.16 9.46 -11.51
N ARG A 36 0.74 10.70 -11.36
CA ARG A 36 1.23 11.62 -10.35
C ARG A 36 0.18 11.79 -9.25
N LEU A 37 0.62 11.75 -8.01
CA LEU A 37 -0.24 11.97 -6.86
C LEU A 37 -0.68 13.44 -6.79
N VAL A 38 -1.99 13.66 -6.76
CA VAL A 38 -2.60 15.00 -6.62
C VAL A 38 -3.10 15.24 -5.20
N ASP A 39 -3.78 14.25 -4.60
CA ASP A 39 -4.31 14.33 -3.24
C ASP A 39 -4.34 12.94 -2.60
N PHE A 40 -4.09 12.89 -1.30
CA PHE A 40 -4.16 11.67 -0.49
C PHE A 40 -4.69 12.03 0.90
N ARG A 41 -5.82 11.43 1.30
CA ARG A 41 -6.45 11.71 2.60
C ARG A 41 -7.02 10.46 3.22
N CYS A 42 -6.90 10.37 4.54
CA CYS A 42 -7.72 9.44 5.33
C CYS A 42 -9.00 10.17 5.73
N LEU A 43 -10.15 9.60 5.41
CA LEU A 43 -11.46 10.19 5.65
C LEU A 43 -12.04 9.77 7.00
N GLU A 44 -13.14 10.41 7.38
CA GLU A 44 -13.86 10.09 8.60
C GLU A 44 -14.47 8.68 8.57
N ARG A 45 -14.56 8.08 9.75
CA ARG A 45 -15.12 6.74 9.94
C ARG A 45 -16.59 6.69 9.52
N PHE A 46 -16.97 5.65 8.77
CA PHE A 46 -18.38 5.38 8.39
C PHE A 46 -18.88 4.03 8.91
N GLY A 47 -18.84 3.78 10.22
CA GLY A 47 -19.36 2.53 10.79
C GLY A 47 -18.46 1.29 10.61
N SER A 48 -17.44 1.33 9.75
CA SER A 48 -16.37 0.32 9.64
C SER A 48 -15.33 0.45 10.78
N ASP A 49 -14.57 -0.63 11.00
CA ASP A 49 -13.33 -0.70 11.77
C ASP A 49 -12.10 -0.18 10.99
N HIS A 50 -12.23 0.01 9.68
CA HIS A 50 -11.28 0.74 8.85
C HIS A 50 -11.72 2.20 8.61
N LEU A 51 -10.75 3.10 8.51
CA LEU A 51 -10.93 4.47 8.02
C LEU A 51 -10.77 4.48 6.49
N PRO A 52 -11.70 5.13 5.74
CA PRO A 52 -11.59 5.18 4.29
C PRO A 52 -10.36 5.95 3.84
N VAL A 53 -9.74 5.50 2.76
CA VAL A 53 -8.64 6.21 2.10
C VAL A 53 -9.15 6.81 0.79
N PHE A 54 -8.90 8.11 0.61
CA PHE A 54 -9.15 8.84 -0.62
C PHE A 54 -7.82 9.10 -1.33
N ILE A 55 -7.75 8.76 -2.62
CA ILE A 55 -6.63 9.11 -3.49
C ILE A 55 -7.14 9.81 -4.75
N LYS A 56 -6.40 10.84 -5.17
CA LYS A 56 -6.58 11.48 -6.47
C LYS A 56 -5.27 11.41 -7.25
N LEU A 57 -5.34 10.86 -8.44
CA LEU A 57 -4.22 10.68 -9.34
C LEU A 57 -4.43 11.47 -10.64
N SER A 58 -3.35 12.02 -11.18
CA SER A 58 -3.29 12.64 -12.51
C SER A 58 -2.55 11.69 -13.45
N LEU A 59 -3.12 11.40 -14.62
CA LEU A 59 -2.45 10.58 -15.63
C LEU A 59 -1.50 11.45 -16.44
N GLU A 60 -0.20 11.21 -16.28
CA GLU A 60 0.86 12.03 -16.87
C GLU A 60 1.95 11.11 -17.42
N HIS A 61 2.06 11.02 -18.75
CA HIS A 61 2.98 10.11 -19.42
C HIS A 61 4.46 10.35 -19.04
N ASP A 62 4.81 11.61 -18.76
CA ASP A 62 6.17 12.02 -18.41
C ASP A 62 6.48 11.92 -16.91
N ALA A 63 5.49 11.61 -16.06
CA ALA A 63 5.69 11.54 -14.61
C ALA A 63 6.74 10.49 -14.21
N LYS A 64 6.89 9.42 -15.00
CA LYS A 64 7.91 8.38 -14.80
C LYS A 64 9.35 8.89 -14.81
N HIS A 65 9.61 10.03 -15.45
CA HIS A 65 10.96 10.59 -15.54
C HIS A 65 11.36 11.41 -14.31
N VAL A 66 10.40 11.71 -13.44
CA VAL A 66 10.57 12.65 -12.34
C VAL A 66 10.28 12.01 -10.98
N GLN A 67 9.70 10.81 -10.97
CA GLN A 67 9.42 10.04 -9.77
C GLN A 67 10.47 8.95 -9.64
N GLU A 68 11.22 8.96 -8.54
CA GLU A 68 12.19 7.91 -8.24
C GLU A 68 11.46 6.62 -7.90
N GLU A 69 11.79 5.54 -8.61
CA GLU A 69 11.30 4.22 -8.26
C GLU A 69 12.07 3.69 -7.04
N PRO A 70 11.38 3.08 -6.07
CA PRO A 70 12.08 2.43 -4.96
C PRO A 70 12.85 1.22 -5.49
N GLU A 71 14.12 1.15 -5.12
CA GLU A 71 14.94 -0.04 -5.34
C GLU A 71 14.59 -1.10 -4.30
N PRO A 72 14.45 -2.37 -4.70
CA PRO A 72 14.18 -3.44 -3.75
C PRO A 72 15.35 -3.62 -2.79
N THR A 73 15.05 -3.82 -1.51
CA THR A 73 16.08 -4.13 -0.51
C THR A 73 16.58 -5.58 -0.65
N ASN A 74 17.74 -5.87 -0.06
CA ASN A 74 18.34 -7.20 -0.16
C ASN A 74 17.42 -8.24 0.48
N GLY A 75 16.96 -9.21 -0.31
CA GLY A 75 16.07 -10.29 0.12
C GLY A 75 14.59 -10.09 -0.24
N GLU A 76 14.13 -8.87 -0.57
CA GLU A 76 12.73 -8.63 -0.92
C GLU A 76 12.26 -9.44 -2.13
N ALA A 77 13.12 -9.62 -3.14
CA ALA A 77 12.80 -10.43 -4.31
C ALA A 77 12.59 -11.91 -3.93
N ALA A 78 13.42 -12.43 -3.02
CA ALA A 78 13.32 -13.81 -2.57
C ALA A 78 12.08 -14.02 -1.68
N GLU A 79 11.77 -13.07 -0.79
CA GLU A 79 10.55 -13.12 0.04
C GLU A 79 9.27 -13.03 -0.80
N ALA A 80 9.29 -12.21 -1.86
CA ALA A 80 8.18 -12.14 -2.81
C ALA A 80 7.97 -13.48 -3.53
N GLU A 81 9.04 -14.12 -3.99
CA GLU A 81 8.99 -15.46 -4.62
C GLU A 81 8.47 -16.53 -3.64
N GLU A 82 8.94 -16.53 -2.39
CA GLU A 82 8.48 -17.44 -1.34
C GLU A 82 6.99 -17.24 -1.03
N THR A 83 6.53 -15.99 -0.93
CA THR A 83 5.13 -15.66 -0.68
C THR A 83 4.21 -16.17 -1.80
N ILE A 84 4.64 -16.01 -3.06
CA ILE A 84 3.91 -16.52 -4.22
C ILE A 84 3.86 -18.05 -4.18
N ALA A 85 5.00 -18.70 -3.94
CA ALA A 85 5.07 -20.16 -3.85
C ALA A 85 4.16 -20.71 -2.75
N PHE A 86 4.17 -20.11 -1.55
CA PHE A 86 3.30 -20.47 -0.43
C PHE A 86 1.81 -20.27 -0.75
N ALA A 87 1.46 -19.21 -1.49
CA ALA A 87 0.08 -18.96 -1.89
C ALA A 87 -0.43 -19.98 -2.94
N GLU A 88 0.48 -20.52 -3.77
CA GLU A 88 0.19 -21.55 -4.77
C GLU A 88 0.11 -22.97 -4.18
N GLU A 89 0.59 -23.19 -2.96
CA GLU A 89 0.44 -24.49 -2.29
C GLU A 89 -1.04 -24.85 -2.02
N PRO A 90 -1.45 -26.10 -2.26
CA PRO A 90 -2.82 -26.53 -2.01
C PRO A 90 -3.19 -26.36 -0.54
N ALA A 91 -4.39 -25.83 -0.28
CA ALA A 91 -4.87 -25.46 1.06
C ALA A 91 -4.86 -26.59 2.10
N GLU A 92 -4.78 -27.85 1.66
CA GLU A 92 -4.67 -29.06 2.49
C GLU A 92 -3.27 -29.22 3.11
N VAL A 93 -2.22 -28.72 2.45
CA VAL A 93 -0.84 -28.74 2.95
C VAL A 93 -0.57 -27.56 3.89
N ARG A 94 -1.23 -26.42 3.65
CA ARG A 94 -1.02 -25.15 4.37
C ARG A 94 -1.52 -25.13 5.83
N ASN A 95 -2.39 -26.08 6.22
CA ASN A 95 -3.03 -26.15 7.54
C ASN A 95 -2.63 -27.41 8.35
N ALA A 96 -1.67 -28.20 7.87
CA ALA A 96 -1.13 -29.37 8.56
C ALA A 96 0.07 -29.00 9.45
#